data_AF-A0AAQ4EWB4-F1
#
_entry.id   AF-A0AAQ4EWB4-F1
#
_cell.length_a   1.000
_cell.length_b   1.000
_cell.length_c   1.000
_cell.angle_alpha   90.00
_cell.angle_beta   90.00
_cell.angle_gamma   90.00
#
_symmetry.space_group_name_H-M   'P 1'
#
loop_
_entity.id
_entity.type
_entity.pdbx_description
1 polymer ?
#
loop_
_entity_poly.entity_id
_entity_poly.type
_entity_poly.pdbx_seq_one_letter_code
_entity_poly.pdbx_strand_id
1 'polypeptide(L)'
;MAPQTETLVERHTTAPAETTALVAETNHAEAPKKYKIEMVWWNVFKISLIHVIGIYGIYEMYYSKWQTHVFGNIILIFSGISVTAGAHRLWCHRAYKAKMPLRIFLMIFNCVAAQ
;
A
#
# COMPACT_ATOMS: atom_id res chain seq x y z
N MET A 1 32.42 27.42 53.48
CA MET A 1 32.51 27.83 52.06
C MET A 1 31.98 26.66 51.24
N ALA A 2 30.65 26.62 51.07
CA ALA A 2 29.92 25.52 50.44
C ALA A 2 29.73 25.78 48.93
N PRO A 3 29.76 24.74 48.08
CA PRO A 3 29.77 24.88 46.64
C PRO A 3 28.38 25.17 46.06
N GLN A 4 28.35 25.98 45.00
CA GLN A 4 27.15 26.36 44.26
C GLN A 4 26.83 25.33 43.19
N THR A 5 25.87 24.44 43.45
CA THR A 5 25.38 23.45 42.47
C THR A 5 23.87 23.27 42.58
N GLU A 6 23.08 24.35 42.43
CA GLU A 6 21.61 24.25 42.49
C GLU A 6 20.84 25.11 41.47
N THR A 7 21.49 25.70 40.47
CA THR A 7 20.85 26.69 39.58
C THR A 7 20.48 26.19 38.16
N LEU A 8 20.36 24.88 37.92
CA LEU A 8 20.08 24.33 36.57
C LEU A 8 18.84 23.42 36.47
N VAL A 9 17.88 23.52 37.40
CA VAL A 9 16.62 22.74 37.32
C VAL A 9 15.36 23.62 37.26
N GLU A 10 15.47 24.92 37.51
CA GLU A 10 14.29 25.76 37.81
C GLU A 10 13.82 26.67 36.65
N ARG A 11 13.87 26.20 35.39
CA ARG A 11 13.40 27.02 34.25
C ARG A 11 12.51 26.32 33.22
N HIS A 12 11.74 25.30 33.60
CA HIS A 12 10.65 24.83 32.74
C HIS A 12 9.50 24.23 33.57
N THR A 13 8.85 25.08 34.35
CA THR A 13 7.56 24.76 35.00
C THR A 13 6.59 25.93 34.81
N THR A 14 6.56 26.51 33.61
CA THR A 14 5.46 27.40 33.22
C THR A 14 4.24 26.55 32.89
N ALA A 15 3.29 26.64 33.82
CA ALA A 15 1.84 26.50 33.69
C ALA A 15 1.25 25.44 32.72
N PRO A 16 0.40 24.52 33.23
CA PRO A 16 -0.45 23.67 32.37
C PRO A 16 -1.40 24.48 31.47
N ALA A 17 -1.57 25.79 31.70
CA ALA A 17 -2.40 26.67 30.89
C ALA A 17 -1.79 27.04 29.53
N GLU A 18 -0.48 27.23 29.42
CA GLU A 18 0.19 27.60 28.15
C GLU A 18 0.30 26.41 27.19
N THR A 19 0.58 25.22 27.72
CA THR A 19 0.58 23.98 26.94
C THR A 19 -0.83 23.60 26.48
N THR A 20 -1.84 23.84 27.31
CA THR A 20 -3.24 23.62 26.91
C THR A 20 -3.70 24.65 25.89
N ALA A 21 -3.24 25.91 25.97
CA ALA A 21 -3.53 26.95 24.99
C ALA A 21 -2.87 26.68 23.62
N LEU A 22 -1.61 26.22 23.59
CA LEU A 22 -0.91 25.83 22.36
C LEU A 22 -1.56 24.60 21.70
N VAL A 23 -1.98 23.61 22.48
CA VAL A 23 -2.73 22.45 21.96
C VAL A 23 -4.13 22.86 21.50
N ALA A 24 -4.77 23.83 22.18
CA ALA A 24 -6.08 24.36 21.80
C ALA A 24 -6.03 25.17 20.48
N GLU A 25 -4.95 25.91 20.22
CA GLU A 25 -4.78 26.69 18.99
C GLU A 25 -4.49 25.78 17.77
N THR A 26 -3.88 24.61 17.97
CA THR A 26 -3.72 23.60 16.90
C THR A 26 -4.99 22.82 16.55
N ASN A 27 -6.09 23.01 17.29
CA ASN A 27 -7.39 22.37 17.02
C ASN A 27 -8.24 23.15 16.00
N HIS A 28 -7.61 23.87 15.07
CA HIS A 28 -8.26 24.17 13.78
C HIS A 28 -8.38 22.87 12.98
N ALA A 29 -9.25 21.98 13.45
CA ALA A 29 -9.71 20.81 12.72
C ALA A 29 -10.44 21.32 11.48
N GLU A 30 -9.74 21.37 10.35
CA GLU A 30 -10.36 21.63 9.05
C GLU A 30 -11.54 20.67 8.89
N ALA A 31 -12.74 21.21 8.63
CA ALA A 31 -13.92 20.42 8.38
C ALA A 31 -13.64 19.35 7.30
N PRO A 32 -14.14 18.11 7.43
CA PRO A 32 -13.82 17.05 6.50
C PRO A 32 -14.20 17.47 5.07
N LYS A 33 -13.19 17.64 4.21
CA LYS A 33 -13.40 17.94 2.78
C LYS A 33 -14.28 16.83 2.20
N LYS A 34 -15.50 17.19 1.76
CA LYS A 34 -16.40 16.27 1.06
C LYS A 34 -15.77 15.88 -0.27
N TYR A 35 -15.15 14.71 -0.32
CA TYR A 35 -14.70 14.10 -1.57
C TYR A 35 -15.93 13.83 -2.44
N LYS A 36 -16.01 14.52 -3.59
CA LYS A 36 -16.96 14.17 -4.66
C LYS A 36 -16.36 12.99 -5.41
N ILE A 37 -17.03 11.84 -5.40
CA ILE A 37 -16.59 10.67 -6.15
C ILE A 37 -16.97 10.91 -7.62
N GLU A 38 -15.99 11.26 -8.43
CA GLU A 38 -16.17 11.33 -9.89
C GLU A 38 -16.06 9.92 -10.48
N MET A 39 -17.14 9.43 -11.07
CA MET A 39 -17.18 8.10 -11.67
C MET A 39 -16.51 8.11 -13.04
N VAL A 40 -15.34 7.48 -13.12
CA VAL A 40 -14.65 7.23 -14.39
C VAL A 40 -15.27 6.00 -15.06
N TRP A 41 -16.33 6.22 -15.86
CA TRP A 41 -17.09 5.16 -16.55
C TRP A 41 -16.23 4.22 -17.40
N TRP A 42 -15.12 4.70 -17.95
CA TRP A 42 -14.18 3.86 -18.71
C TRP A 42 -13.54 2.77 -17.84
N ASN A 43 -13.23 3.06 -16.57
CA ASN A 43 -12.72 2.04 -15.66
C ASN A 43 -13.81 1.04 -15.31
N VAL A 44 -15.05 1.48 -15.13
CA VAL A 44 -16.20 0.58 -14.90
C VAL A 44 -16.32 -0.41 -16.06
N PHE A 45 -16.31 0.08 -17.30
CA PHE A 45 -16.38 -0.78 -18.49
C PHE A 45 -15.24 -1.82 -18.54
N LYS A 46 -13.98 -1.40 -18.34
CA LYS A 46 -12.83 -2.32 -18.36
C LYS A 46 -12.92 -3.39 -17.28
N ILE A 47 -13.29 -3.01 -16.06
CA ILE A 47 -13.42 -3.97 -14.95
C ILE A 47 -14.58 -4.92 -15.21
N SER A 48 -15.73 -4.43 -15.67
CA SER A 48 -16.86 -5.30 -16.06
C SER A 48 -16.48 -6.29 -17.16
N LEU A 49 -15.76 -5.84 -18.20
CA LEU A 49 -15.31 -6.70 -19.29
C LEU A 49 -14.40 -7.83 -18.79
N ILE A 50 -13.45 -7.53 -17.90
CA ILE A 50 -12.57 -8.54 -17.29
C ILE A 50 -13.39 -9.59 -16.52
N HIS A 51 -14.43 -9.19 -15.78
CA HIS A 51 -15.27 -10.13 -15.05
C HIS A 51 -16.07 -11.07 -15.98
N VAL A 52 -16.59 -10.54 -17.09
CA VAL A 52 -17.30 -11.35 -18.09
C VAL A 52 -16.36 -12.37 -18.73
N ILE A 53 -15.14 -11.96 -19.11
CA ILE A 53 -14.11 -12.87 -19.64
C ILE A 53 -13.72 -13.92 -18.59
N GLY A 54 -13.64 -13.55 -17.31
CA GLY A 54 -13.38 -14.47 -16.20
C GLY A 54 -14.44 -15.56 -16.08
N ILE A 55 -15.72 -15.21 -16.18
CA ILE A 55 -16.83 -16.18 -16.15
C ILE A 55 -16.74 -17.13 -17.35
N TYR A 56 -16.43 -16.61 -18.55
CA TYR A 56 -16.18 -17.44 -19.73
C TYR A 56 -14.99 -18.38 -19.53
N GLY A 57 -13.91 -17.92 -18.89
CA GLY A 57 -12.75 -18.75 -18.56
C GLY A 57 -13.09 -19.93 -17.63
N ILE A 58 -14.07 -19.77 -16.73
CA ILE A 58 -14.57 -20.89 -15.89
C ILE A 58 -15.29 -21.93 -16.75
N TYR A 59 -16.04 -21.52 -17.78
CA TYR A 59 -16.67 -22.44 -18.71
C TYR A 59 -15.63 -23.23 -19.53
N GLU A 60 -14.61 -22.56 -20.04
CA GLU A 60 -13.48 -23.19 -20.78
C GLU A 60 -12.67 -24.16 -19.91
N MET A 61 -12.75 -24.03 -18.58
CA MET A 61 -12.03 -24.92 -17.65
C MET A 61 -12.46 -26.38 -17.75
N TYR A 62 -13.65 -26.67 -18.27
CA TYR A 62 -14.14 -28.04 -18.47
C TYR A 62 -13.65 -28.69 -19.77
N TYR A 63 -13.32 -27.89 -20.79
CA TYR A 63 -12.95 -28.38 -22.12
C TYR A 63 -11.43 -28.32 -22.38
N SER A 64 -10.72 -27.53 -21.58
CA SER A 64 -9.28 -27.34 -21.73
C SER A 64 -8.47 -28.55 -21.24
N LYS A 65 -7.26 -28.69 -21.79
CA LYS A 65 -6.30 -29.70 -21.35
C LYS A 65 -5.76 -29.38 -19.95
N TRP A 66 -5.42 -30.42 -19.20
CA TRP A 66 -4.85 -30.29 -17.84
C TRP A 66 -3.57 -29.44 -17.79
N GLN A 67 -2.76 -29.45 -18.85
CA GLN A 67 -1.54 -28.63 -18.94
C GLN A 67 -1.86 -27.13 -18.84
N THR A 68 -2.96 -26.67 -19.42
CA THR A 68 -3.39 -25.27 -19.35
C THR A 68 -3.75 -24.87 -17.93
N HIS A 69 -4.39 -25.76 -17.16
CA HIS A 69 -4.71 -25.51 -15.76
C HIS A 69 -3.45 -25.40 -14.91
N VAL A 70 -2.50 -26.31 -15.10
CA VAL A 70 -1.21 -26.26 -14.38
C VAL A 70 -0.46 -24.97 -14.71
N PHE A 71 -0.36 -24.63 -15.99
CA PHE A 71 0.30 -23.40 -16.43
C PHE A 71 -0.39 -22.14 -15.84
N GLY A 72 -1.71 -22.07 -15.90
CA GLY A 72 -2.49 -20.97 -15.34
C GLY A 72 -2.29 -20.81 -13.83
N ASN A 73 -2.30 -21.91 -13.08
CA ASN A 73 -2.05 -21.90 -11.63
C ASN A 73 -0.62 -21.43 -11.30
N ILE A 74 0.38 -21.87 -12.07
CA ILE A 74 1.77 -21.42 -11.89
C ILE A 74 1.86 -19.90 -12.06
N ILE A 75 1.31 -19.36 -13.15
CA ILE A 75 1.33 -17.92 -13.42
C ILE A 75 0.57 -17.14 -12.33
N LEU A 76 -0.56 -17.66 -11.85
CA LEU A 76 -1.34 -17.05 -10.77
C LEU A 76 -0.52 -16.91 -9.48
N ILE A 77 0.19 -17.96 -9.09
CA ILE A 77 1.03 -17.95 -7.87
C ILE A 77 2.17 -16.94 -8.02
N PHE A 78 2.90 -16.98 -9.14
CA PHE A 78 4.01 -16.05 -9.36
C PHE A 78 3.55 -14.59 -9.46
N SER A 79 2.39 -14.35 -10.06
CA SER A 79 1.73 -13.04 -10.09
C SER A 79 1.45 -12.52 -8.67
N GLY A 80 0.83 -13.33 -7.80
CA GLY A 80 0.59 -12.95 -6.40
C GLY A 80 1.87 -12.70 -5.59
N ILE A 81 2.92 -13.50 -5.81
CA ILE A 81 4.24 -13.27 -5.21
C ILE A 81 4.84 -11.94 -5.69
N SER A 82 4.67 -11.59 -6.96
CA SER A 82 5.22 -10.35 -7.51
C SER A 82 4.61 -9.09 -6.90
N VAL A 83 3.32 -9.08 -6.59
CA VAL A 83 2.66 -7.94 -5.93
C VAL A 83 3.10 -7.84 -4.48
N THR A 84 3.10 -8.96 -3.74
CA THR A 84 3.41 -8.97 -2.32
C THR A 84 4.89 -8.78 -2.02
N ALA A 85 5.76 -9.49 -2.73
CA ALA A 85 7.21 -9.38 -2.58
C ALA A 85 7.76 -8.19 -3.36
N GLY A 86 7.29 -7.94 -4.58
CA GLY A 86 7.70 -6.82 -5.42
C GLY A 86 7.05 -5.49 -5.00
N ALA A 87 5.83 -5.21 -5.47
CA ALA A 87 5.14 -3.92 -5.28
C ALA A 87 5.15 -3.50 -3.82
N HIS A 88 4.65 -4.35 -2.93
CA HIS A 88 4.52 -4.04 -1.52
C HIS A 88 5.88 -4.03 -0.78
N ARG A 89 6.62 -5.15 -0.73
CA ARG A 89 7.81 -5.23 0.14
C ARG A 89 9.07 -4.60 -0.46
N LEU A 90 9.33 -4.78 -1.74
CA LEU A 90 10.56 -4.28 -2.37
C LEU A 90 10.44 -2.80 -2.76
N TRP A 91 9.34 -2.38 -3.39
CA TRP A 91 9.19 -1.02 -3.92
C TRP A 91 8.54 -0.06 -2.92
N CYS A 92 7.44 -0.42 -2.24
CA CYS A 92 6.78 0.48 -1.28
C CYS A 92 7.51 0.53 0.08
N HIS A 93 7.83 -0.61 0.69
CA HIS A 93 8.42 -0.65 2.04
C HIS A 93 9.94 -0.81 2.07
N ARG A 94 10.57 -1.04 0.92
CA ARG A 94 12.03 -1.25 0.79
C ARG A 94 12.60 -2.22 1.84
N ALA A 95 11.85 -3.25 2.19
CA ALA A 95 12.15 -4.16 3.30
C ALA A 95 13.42 -5.00 3.08
N TYR A 96 13.85 -5.16 1.82
CA TYR A 96 15.07 -5.89 1.46
C TYR A 96 15.73 -5.36 0.18
N LYS A 97 17.04 -5.60 0.03
CA LYS A 97 17.79 -5.30 -1.21
C LYS A 97 17.84 -6.53 -2.12
N ALA A 98 16.96 -6.58 -3.12
CA ALA A 98 17.01 -7.58 -4.17
C ALA A 98 18.16 -7.30 -5.17
N LYS A 99 18.85 -8.36 -5.61
CA LYS A 99 19.82 -8.31 -6.73
C LYS A 99 19.09 -8.11 -8.07
N MET A 100 19.78 -7.57 -9.07
CA MET A 100 19.22 -7.26 -10.40
C MET A 100 18.35 -8.36 -11.04
N PRO A 101 18.74 -9.65 -11.08
CA PRO A 101 17.91 -10.68 -11.73
C PRO A 101 16.55 -10.86 -11.03
N LEU A 102 16.53 -10.84 -9.70
CA LEU A 102 15.30 -10.97 -8.92
C LEU A 102 14.38 -9.76 -9.12
N ARG A 103 14.94 -8.56 -9.28
CA ARG A 103 14.14 -7.35 -9.56
C ARG A 103 13.42 -7.44 -10.91
N ILE A 104 14.14 -7.86 -11.96
CA ILE A 104 13.57 -7.99 -13.31
C ILE A 104 12.48 -9.06 -13.31
N PHE A 105 12.74 -10.22 -12.68
CA PHE A 105 11.74 -11.27 -12.54
C PHE A 105 10.46 -10.73 -11.89
N LEU A 106 10.58 -10.07 -10.73
CA LEU A 106 9.42 -9.49 -10.04
C LEU A 106 8.70 -8.42 -10.87
N MET A 107 9.41 -7.61 -11.68
CA MET A 107 8.77 -6.63 -12.56
C MET A 107 7.94 -7.29 -13.66
N ILE A 108 8.45 -8.35 -14.28
CA ILE A 108 7.72 -9.07 -15.33
C ILE A 108 6.43 -9.66 -14.77
N PHE A 109 6.50 -10.34 -13.63
CA PHE A 109 5.30 -10.93 -13.02
C PHE A 109 4.34 -9.88 -12.47
N ASN A 110 4.82 -8.71 -12.04
CA ASN A 110 3.94 -7.61 -11.64
C ASN A 110 3.20 -7.01 -12.83
N CYS A 111 3.81 -6.99 -14.02
CA CYS A 111 3.13 -6.61 -15.26
C CYS A 111 2.00 -7.61 -15.60
N VAL A 112 2.25 -8.91 -15.40
CA VAL A 112 1.24 -9.97 -15.57
C VAL A 112 0.12 -9.84 -14.53
N ALA A 113 0.42 -9.38 -13.31
CA ALA A 113 -0.57 -9.16 -12.27
C ALA A 113 -1.58 -8.05 -12.60
N ALA A 114 -1.18 -7.07 -13.41
CA ALA A 114 -2.01 -5.94 -13.82
C ALA A 114 -2.73 -5.25 -12.63
N GLN A 115 -2.01 -5.09 -11.52
CA GLN A 115 -2.48 -4.54 -10.24
C GLN A 115 -2.04 -3.09 -10.05
#